data_AF-T1BX34-F1
#
_entry.id   AF-T1BX34-F1
#
_cell.length_a   1.000
_cell.length_b   1.000
_cell.length_c   1.000
_cell.angle_alpha   90.00
_cell.angle_beta   90.00
_cell.angle_gamma   90.00
#
_symmetry.space_group_name_H-M   'P 1'
#
loop_
_entity.id
_entity.type
_entity.pdbx_description
1 polymer ?
#
loop_
_entity_poly.entity_id
_entity_poly.type
_entity_poly.pdbx_seq_one_letter_code
_entity_poly.pdbx_strand_id
1 'polypeptide(L)'
;KDPKASDTLYVDNLIAPLTINTMPEKTLQAALDHGRLDTPMATHGDAYAPLLARFAELGFEVEAVANTLQKEGAAAFVASWHSLLDSITQRKGKRHEYRTSHRPLATP
;
A
#
# COMPACT_ATOMS: atom_id res chain seq x y z
N LYS A 1 9.73 3.38 4.15
CA LYS A 1 9.34 4.51 3.27
C LYS A 1 10.22 5.72 3.59
N ASP A 2 11.52 5.56 3.45
CA ASP A 2 12.50 6.62 3.72
C ASP A 2 12.49 7.62 2.54
N PRO A 3 12.30 8.94 2.76
CA PRO A 3 12.39 9.94 1.71
C PRO A 3 13.76 10.03 1.03
N LYS A 4 14.82 9.49 1.66
CA LYS A 4 16.17 9.44 1.09
C LYS A 4 16.40 8.23 0.17
N ALA A 5 15.51 7.24 0.21
CA ALA A 5 15.57 6.10 -0.70
C ALA A 5 15.12 6.53 -2.10
N SER A 6 15.62 5.85 -3.13
CA SER A 6 15.11 6.02 -4.49
C SER A 6 13.59 5.79 -4.51
N ASP A 7 12.85 6.66 -5.20
CA ASP A 7 11.41 6.50 -5.39
C ASP A 7 11.06 5.35 -6.35
N THR A 8 12.05 4.87 -7.11
CA THR A 8 12.00 3.65 -7.95
C THR A 8 12.55 2.39 -7.28
N LEU A 9 13.04 2.45 -6.03
CA LEU A 9 13.79 1.37 -5.37
C LEU A 9 13.16 -0.02 -5.56
N TYR A 10 11.87 -0.16 -5.28
CA TYR A 10 11.18 -1.46 -5.37
C TYR A 10 10.82 -1.88 -6.79
N VAL A 11 10.76 -0.93 -7.74
CA VAL A 11 10.54 -1.25 -9.15
C VAL A 11 11.82 -1.82 -9.73
N ASP A 12 12.93 -1.14 -9.52
CA ASP A 12 14.23 -1.50 -10.11
C ASP A 12 14.76 -2.83 -9.59
N ASN A 13 14.53 -3.14 -8.29
CA ASN A 13 15.17 -4.29 -7.63
C ASN A 13 14.28 -5.54 -7.53
N LEU A 14 13.01 -5.48 -7.95
CA LEU A 14 12.07 -6.62 -7.86
C LEU A 14 11.54 -7.05 -9.23
N ILE A 15 12.32 -6.84 -10.28
CA ILE A 15 12.01 -7.31 -11.63
C ILE A 15 12.27 -8.82 -11.67
N ALA A 16 11.24 -9.63 -11.89
CA ALA A 16 11.38 -11.08 -12.04
C ALA A 16 10.37 -11.65 -13.05
N PRO A 17 10.72 -12.72 -13.79
CA PRO A 17 9.78 -13.40 -14.68
C PRO A 17 8.51 -13.85 -13.93
N LEU A 18 7.36 -13.77 -14.61
CA LEU A 18 6.06 -14.23 -14.09
C LEU A 18 5.59 -13.52 -12.81
N THR A 19 6.02 -12.27 -12.59
CA THR A 19 5.57 -11.44 -11.46
C THR A 19 4.88 -10.16 -11.92
N ILE A 20 4.08 -9.55 -11.03
CA ILE A 20 3.45 -8.25 -11.24
C ILE A 20 3.83 -7.36 -10.07
N ASN A 21 4.22 -6.12 -10.36
CA ASN A 21 4.40 -5.08 -9.35
C ASN A 21 3.22 -4.08 -9.43
N THR A 22 2.35 -4.12 -8.43
CA THR A 22 1.27 -3.14 -8.28
C THR A 22 1.81 -1.91 -7.55
N MET A 23 1.91 -0.80 -8.26
CA MET A 23 2.54 0.42 -7.75
C MET A 23 1.61 1.65 -7.83
N PRO A 24 1.82 2.66 -6.96
CA PRO A 24 1.14 3.95 -7.10
C PRO A 24 1.52 4.65 -8.41
N GLU A 25 0.62 5.47 -8.95
CA GLU A 25 0.86 6.23 -10.19
C GLU A 25 2.13 7.07 -10.13
N LYS A 26 2.41 7.75 -9.01
CA LYS A 26 3.65 8.52 -8.85
C LYS A 26 4.92 7.68 -9.00
N THR A 27 4.89 6.43 -8.53
CA THR A 27 6.01 5.50 -8.62
C THR A 27 6.14 4.99 -10.05
N LEU A 28 5.02 4.76 -10.74
CA LEU A 28 5.02 4.46 -12.17
C LEU A 28 5.64 5.60 -12.99
N GLN A 29 5.27 6.85 -12.71
CA GLN A 29 5.85 8.01 -13.40
C GLN A 29 7.36 8.15 -13.14
N ALA A 30 7.81 7.96 -11.90
CA ALA A 30 9.24 7.95 -11.57
C ALA A 30 9.99 6.84 -12.32
N ALA A 31 9.42 5.63 -12.38
CA ALA A 31 10.00 4.52 -13.12
C ALA A 31 10.08 4.78 -14.63
N LEU A 32 9.10 5.48 -15.22
CA LEU A 32 9.14 5.88 -16.63
C LEU A 32 10.18 6.96 -16.92
N ASP A 33 10.40 7.89 -15.98
CA ASP A 33 11.35 8.99 -16.12
C ASP A 33 12.81 8.53 -15.95
N HIS A 34 13.09 7.78 -14.88
CA HIS A 34 14.47 7.42 -14.51
C HIS A 34 14.63 6.04 -13.86
N GLY A 35 13.66 5.15 -14.02
CA GLY A 35 13.76 3.75 -13.56
C GLY A 35 14.90 2.99 -14.24
N ARG A 36 15.46 2.01 -13.53
CA ARG A 36 16.53 1.15 -14.03
C ARG A 36 16.00 -0.27 -14.20
N LEU A 37 15.84 -0.67 -15.46
CA LEU A 37 15.50 -2.04 -15.82
C LEU A 37 16.79 -2.86 -15.97
N ASP A 38 17.44 -3.12 -14.83
CA ASP A 38 18.64 -3.95 -14.77
C ASP A 38 18.28 -5.46 -14.92
N THR A 39 19.29 -6.32 -14.82
CA THR A 39 19.11 -7.78 -14.92
C THR A 39 18.03 -8.27 -13.95
N PRO A 40 17.02 -9.04 -14.42
CA PRO A 40 16.00 -9.60 -13.56
C PRO A 40 16.59 -10.40 -12.41
N MET A 41 15.96 -10.30 -11.25
CA MET A 41 16.32 -11.08 -10.07
C MET A 41 16.23 -12.58 -10.37
N ALA A 42 17.13 -13.36 -9.78
CA ALA A 42 17.09 -14.80 -9.87
C ALA A 42 15.72 -15.33 -9.40
N THR A 43 15.18 -16.31 -10.11
CA THR A 43 13.89 -16.93 -9.80
C THR A 43 13.93 -17.86 -8.58
N HIS A 44 15.14 -18.14 -8.07
CA HIS A 44 15.37 -19.01 -6.92
C HIS A 44 15.84 -18.14 -5.74
N GLY A 45 15.18 -18.29 -4.58
CA GLY A 45 15.38 -17.43 -3.40
C GLY A 45 16.72 -17.62 -2.67
N ASP A 46 17.52 -18.58 -3.10
CA ASP A 46 18.73 -19.03 -2.39
C ASP A 46 19.81 -17.94 -2.28
N ALA A 47 19.82 -16.99 -3.23
CA ALA A 47 20.78 -15.89 -3.26
C ALA A 47 20.72 -14.99 -2.01
N TYR A 48 19.58 -14.94 -1.31
CA TYR A 48 19.37 -14.07 -0.15
C TYR A 48 19.36 -14.80 1.20
N ALA A 49 19.39 -16.13 1.20
CA ALA A 49 19.42 -16.91 2.45
C ALA A 49 20.60 -16.54 3.38
N PRO A 50 21.84 -16.31 2.88
CA PRO A 50 22.94 -15.87 3.75
C PRO A 50 22.71 -14.50 4.38
N LEU A 51 22.03 -13.59 3.68
CA LEU A 51 21.70 -12.26 4.20
C LEU A 51 20.68 -12.37 5.35
N LEU A 52 19.64 -13.18 5.17
CA LEU A 52 18.64 -13.42 6.20
C LEU A 52 19.24 -14.11 7.45
N ALA A 53 20.16 -15.05 7.26
CA ALA A 53 20.88 -15.69 8.37
C ALA A 53 21.66 -14.66 9.21
N ARG A 54 22.34 -13.70 8.58
CA ARG A 54 23.04 -12.62 9.29
C ARG A 54 22.09 -11.71 10.08
N PHE A 55 20.88 -11.48 9.58
CA PHE A 55 19.86 -10.75 10.34
C PHE A 55 19.41 -11.55 11.57
N ALA A 56 19.23 -12.87 11.44
CA ALA A 56 18.89 -13.74 12.56
C ALA A 56 20.00 -13.75 13.65
N GLU A 57 21.27 -13.76 13.25
CA GLU A 57 22.41 -13.64 14.18
C GLU A 57 22.38 -12.33 15.00
N LEU A 58 21.79 -11.27 14.45
CA LEU A 58 21.59 -9.98 15.13
C LEU A 58 20.29 -9.93 15.94
N GLY A 59 19.57 -11.04 16.07
CA GLY A 59 18.31 -11.16 16.81
C GLY A 59 17.07 -10.75 16.01
N PHE A 60 17.17 -10.62 14.70
CA PHE A 60 16.02 -10.31 13.85
C PHE A 60 15.30 -11.58 13.41
N GLU A 61 14.16 -11.84 14.06
CA GLU A 61 13.30 -12.98 13.74
C GLU A 61 12.29 -12.60 12.65
N VAL A 62 12.54 -13.05 11.41
CA VAL A 62 11.70 -12.74 10.23
C VAL A 62 10.24 -13.14 10.44
N GLU A 63 10.00 -14.32 11.02
CA GLU A 63 8.65 -14.80 11.32
C GLU A 63 7.92 -13.92 12.34
N ALA A 64 8.62 -13.43 13.37
CA ALA A 64 8.02 -12.55 14.37
C ALA A 64 7.62 -11.20 13.75
N VAL A 65 8.47 -10.67 12.86
CA VAL A 65 8.19 -9.43 12.13
C VAL A 65 7.06 -9.62 11.12
N ALA A 66 7.05 -10.71 10.38
CA ALA A 66 5.98 -11.04 9.44
C ALA A 66 4.62 -11.14 10.15
N ASN A 67 4.56 -11.83 11.30
CA ASN A 67 3.36 -11.93 12.12
C ASN A 67 2.86 -10.56 12.62
N THR A 68 3.78 -9.69 13.02
CA THR A 68 3.44 -8.33 13.45
C THR A 68 2.86 -7.53 12.28
N LEU A 69 3.55 -7.49 11.15
CA LEU A 69 3.12 -6.75 9.96
C LEU A 69 1.78 -7.25 9.41
N GLN A 70 1.52 -8.56 9.46
CA GLN A 70 0.24 -9.13 9.03
C GLN A 70 -0.91 -8.65 9.93
N LYS A 71 -0.72 -8.66 11.26
CA LYS A 71 -1.74 -8.20 12.22
C LYS A 71 -2.01 -6.70 12.07
N GLU A 72 -0.96 -5.90 11.98
CA GLU A 72 -1.07 -4.45 11.79
C GLU A 72 -1.72 -4.10 10.45
N GLY A 73 -1.36 -4.79 9.38
CA GLY A 73 -1.97 -4.63 8.06
C GLY A 73 -3.47 -4.93 8.06
N ALA A 74 -3.89 -6.03 8.69
CA ALA A 74 -5.30 -6.37 8.83
C ALA A 74 -6.07 -5.31 9.63
N ALA A 75 -5.50 -4.85 10.75
CA ALA A 75 -6.10 -3.79 11.57
C ALA A 75 -6.24 -2.46 10.80
N ALA A 76 -5.20 -2.06 10.04
CA ALA A 76 -5.22 -0.85 9.23
C ALA A 76 -6.27 -0.93 8.10
N PHE A 77 -6.46 -2.11 7.51
CA PHE A 77 -7.48 -2.33 6.50
C PHE A 77 -8.90 -2.21 7.07
N VAL A 78 -9.16 -2.83 8.23
CA VAL A 78 -10.43 -2.69 8.95
C VAL A 78 -10.71 -1.24 9.33
N ALA A 79 -9.71 -0.51 9.84
CA ALA A 79 -9.86 0.91 10.16
C ALA A 79 -10.19 1.75 8.91
N SER A 80 -9.53 1.48 7.78
CA SER A 80 -9.82 2.15 6.51
C SER A 80 -11.24 1.87 6.01
N TRP A 81 -11.74 0.66 6.21
CA TRP A 81 -13.11 0.28 5.88
C TRP A 81 -14.15 1.02 6.72
N HIS A 82 -13.95 1.11 8.04
CA HIS A 82 -14.84 1.90 8.90
C HIS A 82 -14.83 3.39 8.52
N SER A 83 -13.66 3.96 8.25
CA SER A 83 -13.54 5.35 7.78
C SER A 83 -14.30 5.61 6.47
N LEU A 84 -14.30 4.63 5.55
CA LEU A 84 -15.11 4.69 4.33
C LEU A 84 -16.61 4.70 4.64
N LEU A 85 -17.08 3.81 5.52
CA LEU A 85 -18.50 3.73 5.91
C LEU A 85 -18.98 5.01 6.62
N ASP A 86 -18.16 5.58 7.49
CA ASP A 86 -18.44 6.85 8.17
C ASP A 86 -18.55 7.99 7.16
N SER A 87 -17.64 8.04 6.19
CA SER A 87 -17.66 9.03 5.11
C SER A 87 -18.95 8.94 4.28
N ILE A 88 -19.42 7.73 3.97
CA ILE A 88 -20.68 7.50 3.26
C ILE A 88 -21.87 7.96 4.11
N THR A 89 -21.88 7.62 5.39
CA THR A 89 -22.95 7.97 6.33
C THR A 89 -23.06 9.49 6.51
N GLN A 90 -21.93 10.17 6.68
CA GLN A 90 -21.88 11.63 6.79
C GLN A 90 -22.43 12.31 5.52
N ARG A 91 -22.06 11.82 4.34
CA ARG A 91 -22.59 12.35 3.06
C ARG A 91 -24.09 12.14 2.92
N LYS A 92 -24.61 10.98 3.34
CA LYS A 92 -26.06 10.71 3.36
C LYS A 92 -26.81 11.66 4.30
N GLY A 93 -26.30 11.88 5.52
CA GLY A 93 -26.87 12.82 6.48
C GLY A 93 -26.95 14.24 5.93
N LYS A 94 -25.82 14.74 5.38
CA LYS A 94 -25.75 16.06 4.73
C LYS A 94 -26.75 16.20 3.57
N ARG A 95 -26.91 15.17 2.75
CA ARG A 95 -27.91 15.18 1.66
C ARG A 95 -29.35 15.20 2.20
N HIS A 96 -29.63 14.49 3.28
CA HIS A 96 -30.95 14.47 3.89
C HIS A 96 -31.33 15.84 4.45
N GLU A 97 -30.40 16.47 5.19
CA GLU A 97 -30.55 17.82 5.76
C GLU A 97 -30.68 18.91 4.69
N TYR A 98 -29.91 18.82 3.61
CA TYR A 98 -30.07 19.72 2.46
C TYR A 98 -31.46 19.58 1.82
N ARG A 99 -31.97 18.36 1.67
CA ARG A 99 -33.28 18.10 1.07
C ARG A 99 -34.45 18.55 1.96
N THR A 100 -34.32 18.46 3.28
CA THR A 100 -35.36 18.93 4.20
C THR A 100 -35.40 20.45 4.31
N SER A 101 -34.22 21.11 4.31
CA SER A 101 -34.11 22.58 4.37
C SER A 101 -34.50 23.30 3.07
N HIS A 102 -34.36 22.64 1.91
CA HIS A 102 -34.66 23.23 0.59
C HIS A 102 -35.89 22.58 -0.08
N ARG A 103 -36.82 22.04 0.73
CA ARG A 103 -38.10 21.52 0.21
C ARG A 103 -38.88 22.70 -0.38
N PRO A 104 -39.30 22.67 -1.66
CA PRO A 104 -40.16 23.70 -2.21
C PRO A 104 -41.43 23.77 -1.37
N LEU A 105 -41.83 24.97 -0.95
CA LEU A 105 -43.16 25.21 -0.39
C LEU A 105 -44.16 24.66 -1.40
N ALA A 106 -44.99 23.70 -0.98
CA ALA A 106 -46.08 23.22 -1.82
C ALA A 106 -46.95 24.43 -2.17
N THR A 107 -46.92 24.84 -3.44
CA THR A 107 -47.87 25.83 -3.95
C THR A 107 -49.28 25.25 -3.85
N PRO A 108 -50.25 26.05 -3.37
CA PRO A 108 -51.61 25.61 -3.08
C PRO A 108 -52.37 25.08 -4.31
#